data_AF-A0A021VUL8-F1
#
_entry.id   AF-A0A021VUL8-F1
#
_cell.length_a   1.000
_cell.length_b   1.000
_cell.length_c   1.000
_cell.angle_alpha   90.00
_cell.angle_beta   90.00
_cell.angle_gamma   90.00
#
_symmetry.space_group_name_H-M   'P 1'
#
loop_
_entity.id
_entity.type
_entity.pdbx_description
1 polymer ?
#
loop_
_entity_poly.entity_id
_entity_poly.type
_entity_poly.pdbx_seq_one_letter_code
_entity_poly.pdbx_strand_id
1 'polypeptide(L)'
;TSWAGPPPGTGHRAAPGADALDDAQRRALHATADERDIATLTEPPPMTAYGCLADLELDGMLALEVSGETQLPPVIAAVPWAAQGAVAYRVRWEPPELEELHAERPSIPHRVARSRALPLVVAATRALHGAVGGEITDEMEFVVDPGDL
;
A
#
# COMPACT_ATOMS: atom_id res chain seq x y z
N THR A 1 10.58 -26.09 -0.59
CA THR A 1 10.54 -26.84 -1.86
C THR A 1 11.25 -26.00 -2.90
N SER A 2 12.20 -26.55 -3.65
CA SER A 2 12.90 -25.80 -4.70
C SER A 2 11.91 -25.34 -5.76
N TRP A 3 11.91 -24.05 -6.11
CA TRP A 3 11.16 -23.52 -7.24
C TRP A 3 11.54 -24.31 -8.51
N ALA A 4 10.54 -24.89 -9.18
CA ALA A 4 10.77 -25.76 -10.35
C ALA A 4 10.96 -24.98 -11.66
N GLY A 5 11.00 -23.64 -11.60
CA GLY A 5 11.00 -22.78 -12.77
C GLY A 5 9.62 -22.70 -13.45
N PRO A 6 9.49 -21.83 -14.45
CA PRO A 6 8.32 -21.82 -15.31
C PRO A 6 8.21 -23.12 -16.14
N PRO A 7 7.02 -23.45 -16.67
CA PRO A 7 6.84 -24.62 -17.54
C PRO A 7 7.83 -24.65 -18.72
N PRO A 8 8.26 -25.85 -19.16
CA PRO A 8 9.10 -25.99 -20.36
C PRO A 8 8.44 -25.31 -21.57
N GLY A 9 9.18 -24.48 -22.30
CA GLY A 9 8.66 -23.73 -23.44
C GLY A 9 8.30 -22.27 -23.14
N THR A 10 8.28 -21.83 -21.88
CA THR A 10 8.14 -20.41 -21.52
C THR A 10 9.34 -19.59 -22.01
N GLY A 11 9.09 -18.42 -22.60
CA GLY A 11 10.13 -17.51 -23.10
C GLY A 11 10.73 -17.86 -24.46
N HIS A 12 10.35 -18.99 -25.07
CA HIS A 12 10.85 -19.40 -26.40
C HIS A 12 10.22 -18.61 -27.55
N ARG A 13 8.99 -18.12 -27.38
CA ARG A 13 8.32 -17.23 -28.34
C ARG A 13 8.31 -15.80 -27.82
N ALA A 14 8.47 -14.83 -28.71
CA ALA A 14 8.28 -13.42 -28.35
C ALA A 14 6.84 -13.19 -27.88
N ALA A 15 6.68 -12.50 -26.75
CA ALA A 15 5.39 -11.94 -26.35
C ALA A 15 5.05 -10.77 -27.27
N PRO A 16 3.76 -10.47 -27.53
CA PRO A 16 3.37 -9.28 -28.30
C PRO A 16 4.02 -8.02 -27.71
N GLY A 17 4.71 -7.24 -28.55
CA GLY A 17 5.42 -6.03 -28.13
C GLY A 17 6.88 -6.26 -27.69
N ALA A 18 7.36 -7.50 -27.67
CA ALA A 18 8.77 -7.85 -27.42
C ALA A 18 9.54 -8.21 -28.71
N ASP A 19 8.99 -7.88 -29.89
CA ASP A 19 9.53 -8.25 -31.20
C ASP A 19 10.94 -7.70 -31.48
N ALA A 20 11.33 -6.64 -30.76
CA ALA A 20 12.66 -6.04 -30.84
C ALA A 20 13.77 -6.83 -30.12
N LEU A 21 13.40 -7.83 -29.29
CA LEU A 21 14.35 -8.66 -28.56
C LEU A 21 14.62 -9.97 -29.31
N ASP A 22 15.88 -10.23 -29.59
CA ASP A 22 16.28 -11.52 -30.13
C ASP A 22 16.15 -12.64 -29.10
N ASP A 23 16.24 -13.89 -29.55
CA ASP A 23 16.11 -15.08 -28.72
C ASP A 23 17.16 -15.14 -27.59
N ALA A 24 18.36 -14.62 -27.82
CA ALA A 24 19.43 -14.64 -26.82
C ALA A 24 19.16 -13.59 -25.72
N GLN A 25 18.73 -12.40 -26.11
CA GLN A 25 18.31 -11.33 -25.21
C GLN A 25 17.12 -11.76 -24.34
N ARG A 26 16.12 -12.42 -24.94
CA ARG A 26 14.97 -12.97 -24.19
C ARG A 26 15.39 -14.03 -23.18
N ARG A 27 16.26 -14.98 -23.56
CA ARG A 27 16.80 -15.97 -22.63
C ARG A 27 17.60 -15.34 -21.48
N ALA A 28 18.43 -14.35 -21.79
CA ALA A 28 19.21 -13.64 -20.78
C ALA A 28 18.32 -12.87 -19.80
N LEU A 29 17.24 -12.23 -20.29
CA LEU A 29 16.28 -11.55 -19.45
C LEU A 29 15.55 -12.53 -18.51
N HIS A 30 15.11 -13.69 -19.02
CA HIS A 30 14.51 -14.73 -18.20
C HIS A 30 15.47 -15.27 -17.16
N ALA A 31 16.73 -15.54 -17.52
CA ALA A 31 17.75 -15.99 -16.55
C ALA A 31 17.99 -14.94 -15.45
N THR A 32 18.03 -13.65 -15.81
CA THR A 32 18.17 -12.55 -14.85
C THR A 32 16.96 -12.45 -13.90
N ALA A 33 15.75 -12.68 -14.43
CA ALA A 33 14.53 -12.73 -13.63
C ALA A 33 14.55 -13.92 -12.66
N ASP A 34 14.89 -15.11 -13.15
CA ASP A 34 15.00 -16.32 -12.33
C ASP A 34 16.04 -16.15 -11.21
N GLU A 35 17.21 -15.59 -11.50
CA GLU A 35 18.24 -15.26 -10.51
C GLU A 35 17.70 -14.31 -9.43
N ARG A 36 16.92 -13.29 -9.82
CA ARG A 36 16.34 -12.31 -8.90
C ARG A 36 15.21 -12.91 -8.05
N ASP A 37 14.39 -13.79 -8.62
CA ASP A 37 13.36 -14.54 -7.91
C ASP A 37 14.00 -15.49 -6.88
N ILE A 38 15.04 -16.22 -7.28
CA ILE A 38 15.80 -17.10 -6.39
C ILE A 38 16.43 -16.28 -5.25
N ALA A 39 17.09 -15.16 -5.55
CA ALA A 39 17.66 -14.28 -4.53
C ALA A 39 16.59 -13.81 -3.54
N THR A 40 15.44 -13.38 -4.04
CA THR A 40 14.31 -12.92 -3.18
C THR A 40 13.74 -14.06 -2.32
N LEU A 41 13.67 -15.29 -2.83
CA LEU A 41 13.16 -16.44 -2.08
C LEU A 41 14.17 -16.98 -1.06
N THR A 42 15.46 -16.87 -1.34
CA THR A 42 16.53 -17.39 -0.49
C THR A 42 16.96 -16.39 0.58
N GLU A 43 16.94 -15.11 0.25
CA GLU A 43 17.22 -13.99 1.14
C GLU A 43 16.06 -12.98 1.05
N PRO A 44 14.89 -13.32 1.62
CA PRO A 44 13.75 -12.41 1.57
C PRO A 44 14.12 -11.09 2.23
N PRO A 45 13.76 -9.94 1.62
CA PRO A 45 13.91 -8.65 2.26
C PRO A 45 13.29 -8.68 3.67
N PRO A 46 13.89 -8.02 4.66
CA PRO A 46 13.28 -7.94 5.98
C PRO A 46 11.88 -7.32 5.86
N MET A 47 10.93 -7.85 6.62
CA MET A 47 9.59 -7.29 6.68
C MET A 47 9.67 -5.86 7.23
N THR A 48 9.27 -4.88 6.44
CA THR A 48 9.36 -3.44 6.77
C THR A 48 8.03 -2.82 7.18
N ALA A 49 6.91 -3.53 6.96
CA ALA A 49 5.57 -3.03 7.20
C ALA A 49 4.60 -4.15 7.60
N TYR A 50 3.52 -3.76 8.28
CA TYR A 50 2.39 -4.61 8.63
C TYR A 50 1.10 -4.00 8.09
N GLY A 51 0.14 -4.85 7.74
CA GLY A 51 -1.17 -4.42 7.26
C GLY A 51 -2.29 -5.20 7.95
N CYS A 52 -3.40 -4.54 8.20
CA CYS A 52 -4.66 -5.15 8.65
C CYS A 52 -5.80 -4.61 7.79
N LEU A 53 -6.62 -5.52 7.27
CA LEU A 53 -7.79 -5.18 6.46
C LEU A 53 -9.04 -5.71 7.15
N ALA A 54 -10.07 -4.87 7.24
CA ALA A 54 -11.41 -5.28 7.67
C ALA A 54 -12.39 -5.10 6.50
N ASP A 55 -13.08 -6.17 6.17
CA ASP A 55 -14.11 -6.19 5.13
C ASP A 55 -15.39 -5.52 5.64
N LEU A 56 -15.88 -4.53 4.89
CA LEU A 56 -17.12 -3.78 5.16
C LEU A 56 -18.24 -4.19 4.18
N GLU A 57 -18.10 -5.36 3.55
CA GLU A 57 -19.03 -5.91 2.57
C GLU A 57 -19.23 -4.96 1.38
N LEU A 58 -20.45 -4.45 1.20
CA LEU A 58 -20.82 -3.55 0.11
C LEU A 58 -20.17 -2.18 0.22
N ASP A 59 -19.69 -1.81 1.41
CA ASP A 59 -19.11 -0.49 1.66
C ASP A 59 -17.58 -0.46 1.41
N GLY A 60 -16.94 -1.58 1.05
CA GLY A 60 -15.51 -1.65 0.74
C GLY A 60 -14.67 -2.21 1.89
N MET A 61 -13.47 -1.67 2.11
CA MET A 61 -12.55 -2.14 3.14
C MET A 61 -12.06 -1.00 4.03
N LEU A 62 -11.84 -1.28 5.31
CA LEU A 62 -11.02 -0.44 6.18
C LEU A 62 -9.60 -1.02 6.20
N ALA A 63 -8.62 -0.22 5.78
CA ALA A 63 -7.21 -0.58 5.74
C ALA A 63 -6.41 0.16 6.81
N LEU A 64 -5.60 -0.59 7.55
CA LEU A 64 -4.55 -0.08 8.43
C LEU A 64 -3.21 -0.57 7.92
N GLU A 65 -2.31 0.34 7.61
CA GLU A 65 -0.90 0.05 7.34
C GLU A 65 -0.01 0.62 8.43
N VAL A 66 1.01 -0.12 8.83
CA VAL A 66 2.05 0.29 9.77
C VAL A 66 3.40 0.11 9.11
N SER A 67 4.16 1.18 8.95
CA SER A 67 5.49 1.13 8.32
C SER A 67 6.46 2.10 8.97
N GLY A 68 7.76 1.78 8.93
CA GLY A 68 8.80 2.75 9.25
C GLY A 68 8.95 3.74 8.11
N GLU A 69 8.82 5.04 8.40
CA GLU A 69 8.85 6.11 7.41
C GLU A 69 10.01 7.08 7.69
N THR A 70 10.72 7.45 6.63
CA THR A 70 11.80 8.46 6.69
C THR A 70 11.47 9.68 5.84
N GLN A 71 10.53 9.56 4.90
CA GLN A 71 9.95 10.68 4.17
C GLN A 71 8.65 11.09 4.86
N LEU A 72 8.78 11.98 5.83
CA LEU A 72 7.67 12.40 6.68
C LEU A 72 6.91 13.60 6.08
N PRO A 73 5.61 13.75 6.38
CA PRO A 73 4.88 14.99 6.09
C PRO A 73 5.64 16.21 6.62
N PRO A 74 5.66 17.37 5.91
CA PRO A 74 6.47 18.52 6.29
C PRO A 74 6.24 19.00 7.74
N VAL A 75 4.99 18.96 8.20
CA VAL A 75 4.62 19.33 9.58
C VAL A 75 5.23 18.39 10.63
N ILE A 76 5.41 17.12 10.30
CA ILE A 76 6.02 16.10 11.17
C ILE A 76 7.55 16.14 11.05
N ALA A 77 8.09 16.37 9.86
CA ALA A 77 9.54 16.52 9.68
C ALA A 77 10.12 17.69 10.49
N ALA A 78 9.29 18.69 10.84
CA ALA A 78 9.67 19.85 11.63
C ALA A 78 9.76 19.60 13.15
N VAL A 79 9.22 18.49 13.67
CA VAL A 79 9.24 18.21 15.12
C VAL A 79 10.49 17.43 15.54
N PRO A 80 11.15 17.79 16.67
CA PRO A 80 12.46 17.20 17.03
C PRO A 80 12.46 15.68 17.21
N TRP A 81 11.35 15.10 17.67
CA TRP A 81 11.28 13.66 17.93
C TRP A 81 11.31 12.82 16.65
N ALA A 82 10.91 13.40 15.51
CA ALA A 82 10.81 12.69 14.22
C ALA A 82 12.07 12.85 13.35
N ALA A 83 13.15 13.41 13.89
CA ALA A 83 14.38 13.73 13.15
C ALA A 83 15.05 12.52 12.47
N GLN A 84 14.76 11.29 12.92
CA GLN A 84 15.30 10.05 12.36
C GLN A 84 14.24 9.23 11.60
N GLY A 85 13.09 9.85 11.30
CA GLY A 85 11.90 9.14 10.84
C GLY A 85 10.92 8.84 11.97
N ALA A 86 9.83 8.17 11.62
CA ALA A 86 8.77 7.79 12.53
C ALA A 86 8.14 6.46 12.11
N VAL A 87 7.39 5.83 13.01
CA VAL A 87 6.47 4.75 12.62
C VAL A 87 5.17 5.40 12.16
N ALA A 88 4.82 5.23 10.89
CA ALA A 88 3.60 5.74 10.30
C ALA A 88 2.48 4.71 10.44
N TYR A 89 1.34 5.14 10.98
CA TYR A 89 0.10 4.38 11.00
C TYR A 89 -0.88 5.05 10.03
N ARG A 90 -1.24 4.38 8.95
CA ARG A 90 -2.14 4.90 7.92
C ARG A 90 -3.47 4.17 8.00
N VAL A 91 -4.52 4.88 8.41
CA VAL A 91 -5.90 4.38 8.43
C VAL A 91 -6.63 4.94 7.22
N ARG A 92 -7.14 4.08 6.35
CA ARG A 92 -7.82 4.47 5.12
C ARG A 92 -9.06 3.65 4.88
N TRP A 93 -10.04 4.27 4.24
CA TRP A 93 -11.14 3.54 3.63
C TRP A 93 -10.83 3.31 2.15
N GLU A 94 -10.88 2.06 1.72
CA GLU A 94 -10.75 1.67 0.33
C GLU A 94 -12.15 1.35 -0.21
N PRO A 95 -12.68 2.12 -1.17
CA PRO A 95 -14.00 1.86 -1.72
C PRO A 95 -14.02 0.57 -2.56
N PRO A 96 -15.20 -0.03 -2.78
CA PRO A 96 -15.33 -1.21 -3.64
C PRO A 96 -15.00 -0.90 -5.11
N GLU A 97 -15.15 0.35 -5.54
CA GLU A 97 -14.77 0.85 -6.87
C GLU A 97 -13.83 2.04 -6.72
N LEU A 98 -12.60 1.93 -7.20
CA LEU A 98 -11.54 2.90 -6.94
C LEU A 98 -11.69 4.16 -7.79
N GLU A 99 -12.20 4.00 -9.00
CA GLU A 99 -12.44 5.05 -10.00
C GLU A 99 -13.38 6.14 -9.46
N GLU A 100 -14.29 5.78 -8.55
CA GLU A 100 -15.23 6.70 -7.89
C GLU A 100 -14.52 7.75 -7.02
N LEU A 101 -13.31 7.47 -6.50
CA LEU A 101 -12.51 8.47 -5.76
C LEU A 101 -12.10 9.65 -6.63
N HIS A 102 -11.93 9.42 -7.93
CA HIS A 102 -11.48 10.42 -8.89
C HIS A 102 -12.64 11.01 -9.70
N ALA A 103 -13.86 10.53 -9.51
CA ALA A 103 -15.02 11.05 -10.18
C ALA A 103 -15.37 12.45 -9.68
N GLU A 104 -15.59 13.40 -10.60
CA GLU A 104 -16.08 14.75 -10.25
C GLU A 104 -17.43 14.68 -9.51
N ARG A 105 -18.25 13.69 -9.86
CA ARG A 105 -19.55 13.42 -9.24
C ARG A 105 -19.67 11.94 -8.92
N PRO A 106 -19.19 11.51 -7.74
CA PRO A 106 -19.30 10.12 -7.34
C PRO A 106 -20.75 9.66 -7.24
N SER A 107 -21.00 8.38 -7.49
CA SER A 107 -22.33 7.81 -7.44
C SER A 107 -22.95 7.89 -6.04
N ILE A 108 -24.28 7.83 -5.96
CA ILE A 108 -24.99 7.80 -4.67
C ILE A 108 -24.55 6.61 -3.79
N PRO A 109 -24.44 5.38 -4.31
CA PRO A 109 -23.92 4.26 -3.52
C PRO A 109 -22.53 4.54 -2.94
N HIS A 110 -21.58 5.07 -3.73
CA HIS A 110 -20.25 5.41 -3.24
C HIS A 110 -20.30 6.44 -2.10
N ARG A 111 -21.10 7.49 -2.24
CA ARG A 111 -21.26 8.52 -1.20
C ARG A 111 -21.87 7.95 0.09
N VAL A 112 -22.79 7.00 -0.02
CA VAL A 112 -23.38 6.29 1.13
C VAL A 112 -22.34 5.41 1.81
N ALA A 113 -21.59 4.61 1.06
CA ALA A 113 -20.51 3.76 1.57
C ALA A 113 -19.46 4.60 2.30
N ARG A 114 -18.98 5.69 1.68
CA ARG A 114 -18.06 6.66 2.30
C ARG A 114 -18.58 7.19 3.62
N SER A 115 -19.86 7.59 3.65
CA SER A 115 -20.48 8.16 4.85
C SER A 115 -20.57 7.15 6.00
N ARG A 116 -20.74 5.86 5.69
CA ARG A 116 -20.78 4.77 6.68
C ARG A 116 -19.39 4.33 7.13
N ALA A 117 -18.40 4.37 6.24
CA ALA A 117 -17.02 4.03 6.56
C ALA A 117 -16.32 5.11 7.38
N LEU A 118 -16.66 6.39 7.18
CA LEU A 118 -16.07 7.52 7.90
C LEU A 118 -16.00 7.34 9.44
N PRO A 119 -17.10 7.03 10.15
CA PRO A 119 -17.02 6.83 11.60
C PRO A 119 -16.13 5.64 12.01
N LEU A 120 -15.94 4.63 11.14
CA LEU A 120 -15.04 3.51 11.40
C LEU A 120 -13.57 3.93 11.28
N VAL A 121 -13.24 4.73 10.25
CA VAL A 121 -11.92 5.34 10.09
C VAL A 121 -11.59 6.21 11.30
N VAL A 122 -12.52 7.06 11.73
CA VAL A 122 -12.38 7.91 12.92
C VAL A 122 -12.16 7.08 14.18
N ALA A 123 -12.98 6.04 14.40
CA ALA A 123 -12.86 5.19 15.57
C ALA A 123 -11.53 4.44 15.62
N ALA A 124 -11.09 3.88 14.49
CA ALA A 124 -9.80 3.20 14.39
C ALA A 124 -8.63 4.17 14.62
N THR A 125 -8.69 5.36 14.03
CA THR A 125 -7.68 6.41 14.22
C THR A 125 -7.59 6.86 15.68
N ARG A 126 -8.73 7.14 16.32
CA ARG A 126 -8.79 7.48 17.76
C ARG A 126 -8.24 6.35 18.64
N ALA A 127 -8.58 5.10 18.35
CA ALA A 127 -8.10 3.94 19.11
C ALA A 127 -6.59 3.77 18.97
N LEU A 128 -6.05 3.91 17.75
CA LEU A 128 -4.61 3.85 17.50
C LEU A 128 -3.87 4.99 18.20
N HIS A 129 -4.32 6.23 17.99
CA HIS A 129 -3.71 7.40 18.65
C HIS A 129 -3.72 7.28 20.17
N GLY A 130 -4.82 6.80 20.77
CA GLY A 130 -4.89 6.52 22.20
C GLY A 130 -3.89 5.46 22.69
N ALA A 131 -3.52 4.51 21.83
CA ALA A 131 -2.59 3.44 22.17
C ALA A 131 -1.11 3.81 21.95
N VAL A 132 -0.80 4.58 20.90
CA VAL A 132 0.59 4.85 20.47
C VAL A 132 1.01 6.32 20.56
N GLY A 133 0.06 7.25 20.71
CA GLY A 133 0.30 8.69 20.73
C GLY A 133 0.73 9.25 19.37
N GLY A 134 1.54 10.31 19.41
CA GLY A 134 2.05 10.99 18.21
C GLY A 134 1.13 12.08 17.67
N GLU A 135 1.41 12.50 16.45
CA GLU A 135 0.65 13.50 15.71
C GLU A 135 -0.22 12.82 14.65
N ILE A 136 -1.40 13.37 14.40
CA ILE A 136 -2.33 12.87 13.37
C ILE A 136 -2.30 13.86 12.21
N THR A 137 -2.20 13.36 10.99
CA THR A 137 -2.32 14.19 9.78
C THR A 137 -3.42 13.68 8.87
N ASP A 138 -4.07 14.59 8.15
CA ASP A 138 -4.99 14.25 7.07
C ASP A 138 -4.25 13.88 5.77
N GLU A 139 -5.02 13.59 4.71
CA GLU A 139 -4.49 13.27 3.38
C GLU A 139 -3.74 14.43 2.71
N MET A 140 -3.97 15.65 3.20
CA MET A 140 -3.31 16.87 2.74
C MET A 140 -2.10 17.23 3.60
N GLU A 141 -1.67 16.31 4.48
CA GLU A 141 -0.51 16.44 5.34
C GLU A 141 -0.63 17.55 6.40
N PHE A 142 -1.86 17.97 6.74
CA PHE A 142 -2.11 18.93 7.81
C PHE A 142 -2.36 18.20 9.14
N VAL A 143 -1.88 18.79 10.23
CA VAL A 143 -2.12 18.26 11.58
C VAL A 143 -3.61 18.38 11.93
N VAL A 144 -4.16 17.30 12.46
CA VAL A 144 -5.54 17.19 12.95
C VAL A 144 -5.51 17.01 14.46
N ASP A 145 -6.28 17.83 15.19
CA ASP A 145 -6.45 17.61 16.63
C ASP A 145 -7.24 16.31 16.85
N PRO A 146 -6.77 15.38 17.71
CA PRO A 146 -7.50 14.14 18.01
C PRO A 146 -8.93 14.35 18.53
N GLY A 147 -9.22 15.51 19.14
CA GLY A 147 -10.55 15.93 19.56
C GLY A 147 -11.49 16.25 18.40
N ASP A 148 -10.95 16.66 17.25
CA ASP A 148 -11.68 17.05 16.05
C ASP A 148 -11.97 15.88 15.09
N LEU A 149 -11.48 14.67 15.39
CA LEU A 149 -11.71 13.45 14.60
C LEU A 149 -13.18 13.00 14.58
#